data_AF-A0A0F7ZNW0-F1
#
_entry.id   AF-A0A0F7ZNW0-F1
#
_cell.length_a   1.000
_cell.length_b   1.000
_cell.length_c   1.000
_cell.angle_alpha   90.00
_cell.angle_beta   90.00
_cell.angle_gamma   90.00
#
_symmetry.space_group_name_H-M   'P 1'
#
loop_
_entity.id
_entity.type
_entity.pdbx_description
1 polymer ?
#
loop_
_entity_poly.entity_id
_entity_poly.type
_entity_poly.pdbx_seq_one_letter_code
_entity_poly.pdbx_strand_id
1 'polypeptide(L)'
;MELKIEQHGSGQTASESPSDASKQCGQACSPADAWLGLRQGMDSILEQLREMHDKMEAMHCRMTAAERNAVARIENGNSMHLQSPLVPLHSVQTGDEIAACPKTLEELDNMAAAHVDGILRQLGSSTEGDEEDRRRRLFLELGVAKRAV
;
A
#
# COMPACT_ATOMS: atom_id res chain seq x y z
N MET A 1 33.73 66.49 -49.49
CA MET A 1 35.18 66.39 -49.20
C MET A 1 35.28 66.14 -47.70
N GLU A 2 35.73 65.01 -47.17
CA GLU A 2 36.44 63.86 -47.73
C GLU A 2 36.02 62.58 -46.99
N LEU A 3 36.16 61.45 -47.69
CA LEU A 3 36.07 60.10 -47.17
C LEU A 3 37.26 59.80 -46.25
N LYS A 4 37.02 59.09 -45.14
CA LYS A 4 38.05 58.25 -44.53
C LYS A 4 37.45 56.95 -44.00
N ILE A 5 37.88 55.88 -44.66
CA ILE A 5 37.57 54.48 -44.40
C ILE A 5 38.48 54.04 -43.26
N GLU A 6 37.92 53.53 -42.16
CA GLU A 6 38.65 52.73 -41.19
C GLU A 6 38.01 51.35 -41.06
N GLN A 7 38.84 50.35 -41.32
CA GLN A 7 38.47 48.94 -41.39
C GLN A 7 38.20 48.38 -40.00
N HIS A 8 37.06 47.71 -39.83
CA HIS A 8 36.80 46.89 -38.65
C HIS A 8 37.47 45.53 -38.82
N GLY A 9 38.41 45.23 -37.91
CA GLY A 9 39.05 43.93 -37.77
C GLY A 9 38.07 42.85 -37.35
N SER A 10 38.22 41.69 -37.99
CA SER A 10 37.47 40.46 -37.77
C SER A 10 37.48 40.00 -36.31
N GLY A 11 36.33 40.11 -35.64
CA GLY A 11 35.99 39.24 -34.53
C GLY A 11 35.60 37.87 -35.08
N GLN A 12 36.49 36.90 -34.94
CA GLN A 12 36.29 35.52 -35.36
C GLN A 12 35.07 34.93 -34.66
N THR A 13 34.03 34.63 -35.43
CA THR A 13 33.03 33.64 -35.06
C THR A 13 33.71 32.28 -35.11
N ALA A 14 33.91 31.65 -33.96
CA ALA A 14 34.35 30.27 -33.89
C ALA A 14 33.27 29.41 -34.55
N SER A 15 33.50 29.05 -35.81
CA SER A 15 32.72 28.07 -36.54
C SER A 15 32.95 26.71 -35.90
N GLU A 16 32.09 26.33 -34.97
CA GLU A 16 31.89 24.93 -34.59
C GLU A 16 31.60 24.14 -35.87
N SER A 17 32.58 23.35 -36.28
CA SER A 17 32.46 22.44 -37.41
C SER A 17 31.52 21.30 -37.00
N PRO A 18 30.56 20.90 -37.85
CA PRO A 18 29.57 19.84 -37.53
C PRO A 18 30.16 18.42 -37.50
N SER A 19 31.49 18.28 -37.34
CA SER A 19 32.19 17.01 -37.50
C SER A 19 32.35 16.19 -36.21
N ASP A 20 31.99 16.73 -35.03
CA ASP A 20 32.14 16.01 -33.76
C ASP A 20 30.82 15.44 -33.20
N ALA A 21 29.65 15.84 -33.73
CA ALA A 21 28.37 15.23 -33.37
C ALA A 21 28.15 13.83 -33.98
N SER A 22 28.94 13.46 -34.99
CA SER A 22 28.79 12.19 -35.73
C SER A 22 29.64 11.04 -35.16
N LYS A 23 30.56 11.29 -34.23
CA LYS A 23 31.40 10.24 -33.62
C LYS A 23 30.76 9.52 -32.42
N GLN A 24 29.63 10.02 -31.92
CA GLN A 24 28.93 9.40 -30.78
C GLN A 24 27.93 8.30 -31.21
N CYS A 25 27.71 8.09 -32.50
CA CYS A 25 26.77 7.10 -33.02
C CYS A 25 27.53 6.03 -33.83
N GLY A 26 28.23 5.13 -33.15
CA GLY A 26 29.06 4.12 -33.84
C GLY A 26 29.48 2.91 -33.02
N GLN A 27 29.12 2.80 -31.74
CA GLN A 27 29.21 1.53 -31.05
C GLN A 27 27.90 0.78 -31.28
N ALA A 28 27.88 -0.08 -32.29
CA ALA A 28 26.90 -1.15 -32.34
C ALA A 28 27.07 -1.94 -31.03
N CYS A 29 26.03 -1.98 -30.18
CA CYS A 29 26.01 -2.85 -29.01
C CYS A 29 26.50 -4.22 -29.43
N SER A 30 27.51 -4.76 -28.74
CA SER A 30 27.99 -6.10 -29.04
C SER A 30 26.80 -7.06 -28.93
N PRO A 31 26.72 -8.14 -29.72
CA PRO A 31 25.71 -9.18 -29.50
C PRO A 31 25.63 -9.61 -28.03
N ALA A 32 26.76 -9.62 -27.31
CA ALA A 32 26.82 -9.88 -25.87
C ALA A 32 26.03 -8.85 -25.02
N ASP A 33 26.11 -7.56 -25.36
CA ASP A 33 25.39 -6.49 -24.66
C ASP A 33 23.88 -6.57 -24.90
N ALA A 34 23.47 -6.98 -26.12
CA ALA A 34 22.08 -7.23 -26.45
C ALA A 34 21.50 -8.42 -25.64
N TRP A 35 22.27 -9.51 -25.49
CA TRP A 35 21.88 -10.65 -24.65
C TRP A 35 21.82 -10.27 -23.16
N LEU A 36 22.75 -9.45 -22.68
CA LEU A 36 22.75 -8.95 -21.30
C LEU A 36 21.51 -8.08 -21.02
N GLY A 37 21.16 -7.17 -21.95
CA GLY A 37 19.96 -6.34 -21.85
C GLY A 37 18.68 -7.16 -21.85
N LEU A 38 18.59 -8.19 -22.70
CA LEU A 38 17.45 -9.12 -22.70
C LEU A 38 17.31 -9.84 -21.36
N ARG A 39 18.42 -10.34 -20.80
CA ARG A 39 18.43 -11.03 -19.50
C ARG A 39 17.98 -10.10 -18.37
N GLN A 40 18.49 -8.88 -18.33
CA GLN A 40 18.07 -7.87 -17.34
C GLN A 40 16.58 -7.51 -17.48
N GLY A 41 16.08 -7.40 -18.71
CA GLY A 41 14.65 -7.18 -18.97
C GLY A 41 13.79 -8.33 -18.46
N MET A 42 14.20 -9.58 -18.71
CA MET A 42 13.51 -10.76 -18.19
C MET A 42 13.54 -10.83 -16.66
N ASP A 43 14.68 -10.57 -16.03
CA ASP A 43 14.82 -10.54 -14.57
C ASP A 43 13.88 -9.48 -13.95
N SER A 44 13.79 -8.28 -14.57
CA SER A 44 12.86 -7.22 -14.14
C SER A 44 11.38 -7.61 -14.30
N ILE A 45 11.02 -8.28 -15.40
CA ILE A 45 9.65 -8.78 -15.61
C ILE A 45 9.29 -9.83 -14.56
N LEU A 46 10.20 -10.76 -14.25
CA LEU A 46 9.96 -11.80 -13.25
C LEU A 46 9.75 -11.19 -11.85
N GLU A 47 10.52 -10.17 -11.48
CA GLU A 47 10.35 -9.47 -10.21
C GLU A 47 9.00 -8.74 -10.15
N GLN A 48 8.61 -8.05 -11.22
CA GLN A 48 7.31 -7.37 -11.30
C GLN A 48 6.14 -8.37 -11.24
N LEU A 49 6.26 -9.53 -11.90
CA LEU A 49 5.23 -10.58 -11.84
C LEU A 49 5.10 -11.17 -10.44
N ARG A 50 6.22 -11.34 -9.73
CA ARG A 50 6.21 -11.80 -8.33
C ARG A 50 5.55 -10.78 -7.41
N GLU A 51 5.92 -9.50 -7.55
CA GLU A 51 5.28 -8.43 -6.76
C GLU A 51 3.78 -8.35 -7.04
N MET A 52 3.36 -8.51 -8.30
CA MET A 52 1.95 -8.52 -8.67
C MET A 52 1.22 -9.74 -8.10
N HIS A 53 1.83 -10.92 -8.15
CA HIS A 53 1.29 -12.13 -7.53
C HIS A 53 1.06 -11.94 -6.03
N ASP A 54 2.06 -11.44 -5.30
CA ASP A 54 1.97 -11.22 -3.85
C ASP A 54 0.88 -10.19 -3.49
N LYS A 55 0.72 -9.14 -4.30
CA LYS A 55 -0.37 -8.16 -4.15
C LYS A 55 -1.75 -8.77 -4.42
N MET A 56 -1.86 -9.64 -5.43
CA MET A 56 -3.11 -10.34 -5.74
C MET A 56 -3.52 -11.29 -4.61
N GLU A 57 -2.57 -12.05 -4.06
CA GLU A 57 -2.82 -12.93 -2.91
C GLU A 57 -3.23 -12.13 -1.67
N ALA A 58 -2.54 -11.02 -1.38
CA ALA A 58 -2.93 -10.13 -0.28
C ALA A 58 -4.33 -9.55 -0.47
N MET A 59 -4.70 -9.20 -1.71
CA MET A 59 -6.05 -8.71 -2.03
C MET A 59 -7.11 -9.79 -1.86
N HIS A 60 -6.84 -11.01 -2.33
CA HIS A 60 -7.74 -12.16 -2.20
C HIS A 60 -7.99 -12.50 -0.73
N CYS A 61 -6.92 -12.52 0.07
CA CYS A 61 -6.98 -12.72 1.52
C CYS A 61 -7.86 -11.66 2.20
N ARG A 62 -7.60 -10.37 1.93
CA ARG A 62 -8.39 -9.25 2.46
C ARG A 62 -9.87 -9.34 2.10
N MET A 63 -10.18 -9.70 0.85
CA MET A 63 -11.57 -9.82 0.37
C MET A 63 -12.30 -10.94 1.11
N THR A 64 -11.67 -12.11 1.23
CA THR A 64 -12.24 -13.26 1.94
C THR A 64 -12.45 -12.97 3.42
N ALA A 65 -11.48 -12.32 4.08
CA ALA A 65 -11.61 -11.90 5.47
C ALA A 65 -12.74 -10.87 5.66
N ALA A 66 -12.86 -9.90 4.74
CA ALA A 66 -13.93 -8.90 4.79
C ALA A 66 -15.32 -9.52 4.64
N GLU A 67 -15.48 -10.54 3.79
CA GLU A 67 -16.73 -11.29 3.64
C GLU A 67 -17.08 -12.06 4.92
N ARG A 68 -16.13 -12.82 5.50
CA ARG A 68 -16.33 -13.51 6.78
C ARG A 68 -16.71 -12.53 7.90
N ASN A 69 -16.03 -11.39 7.97
CA ASN A 69 -16.31 -10.36 8.95
C ASN A 69 -17.68 -9.71 8.74
N ALA A 70 -18.15 -9.58 7.50
CA ALA A 70 -19.50 -9.09 7.24
C ALA A 70 -20.57 -10.03 7.80
N VAL A 71 -20.40 -11.35 7.63
CA VAL A 71 -21.29 -12.35 8.24
C VAL A 71 -21.22 -12.29 9.76
N ALA A 72 -20.01 -12.30 10.34
CA ALA A 72 -19.81 -12.21 11.78
C ALA A 72 -20.44 -10.94 12.39
N ARG A 73 -20.34 -9.78 11.72
CA ARG A 73 -20.99 -8.53 12.15
C ARG A 73 -22.50 -8.64 12.19
N ILE A 74 -23.12 -9.30 11.22
CA ILE A 74 -24.58 -9.51 11.18
C ILE A 74 -25.00 -10.40 12.37
N GLU A 75 -24.26 -11.47 12.64
CA GLU A 75 -24.54 -12.37 13.76
C GLU A 75 -24.36 -11.66 15.11
N ASN A 76 -23.24 -10.96 15.30
CA ASN A 76 -22.93 -10.20 16.50
C ASN A 76 -23.93 -9.07 16.76
N GLY A 77 -24.48 -8.45 15.70
CA GLY A 77 -25.52 -7.43 15.83
C GLY A 77 -26.82 -7.93 16.48
N ASN A 78 -27.05 -9.24 16.51
CA ASN A 78 -28.18 -9.85 17.19
C ASN A 78 -27.92 -10.13 18.69
N SER A 79 -26.71 -9.93 19.19
CA SER A 79 -26.36 -10.13 20.60
C SER A 79 -26.90 -8.99 21.47
N MET A 80 -27.81 -9.33 22.39
CA MET A 80 -28.55 -8.34 23.19
C MET A 80 -28.18 -8.32 24.68
N HIS A 81 -27.44 -9.31 25.17
CA HIS A 81 -27.10 -9.45 26.59
C HIS A 81 -25.59 -9.50 26.82
N LEU A 82 -25.14 -9.10 28.00
CA LEU A 82 -23.71 -9.04 28.33
C LEU A 82 -22.99 -10.39 28.15
N GLN A 83 -23.68 -11.49 28.42
CA GLN A 83 -23.19 -12.86 28.26
C GLN A 83 -23.49 -13.46 26.89
N SER A 84 -24.08 -12.69 25.96
CA SER A 84 -24.33 -13.18 24.60
C SER A 84 -22.99 -13.51 23.92
N PRO A 85 -22.87 -14.70 23.31
CA PRO A 85 -21.67 -15.08 22.61
C PRO A 85 -21.46 -14.20 21.38
N LEU A 86 -20.22 -13.79 21.14
CA LEU A 86 -19.79 -13.11 19.93
C LEU A 86 -19.02 -14.08 19.04
N VAL A 87 -19.29 -13.99 17.75
CA VAL A 87 -18.52 -14.61 16.68
C VAL A 87 -17.23 -13.80 16.49
N PRO A 88 -16.06 -14.46 16.48
CA PRO A 88 -14.79 -13.78 16.31
C PRO A 88 -14.63 -13.23 14.88
N LEU A 89 -13.87 -12.14 14.77
CA LEU A 89 -13.49 -11.56 13.48
C LEU A 89 -12.18 -12.18 12.98
N HIS A 90 -11.93 -12.01 11.69
CA HIS A 90 -10.73 -12.46 11.00
C HIS A 90 -9.84 -11.26 10.64
N SER A 91 -8.53 -11.47 10.72
CA SER A 91 -7.52 -10.49 10.33
C SER A 91 -7.59 -10.26 8.83
N VAL A 92 -7.67 -9.00 8.39
CA VAL A 92 -7.60 -8.69 6.95
C VAL A 92 -6.19 -8.89 6.40
N GLN A 93 -5.18 -8.99 7.27
CA GLN A 93 -3.78 -9.16 6.87
C GLN A 93 -3.42 -10.63 6.63
N THR A 94 -3.94 -11.54 7.46
CA THR A 94 -3.59 -12.97 7.42
C THR A 94 -4.75 -13.87 7.01
N GLY A 95 -5.99 -13.40 7.13
CA GLY A 95 -7.19 -14.20 6.87
C GLY A 95 -7.59 -15.13 8.01
N ASP A 96 -6.76 -15.23 9.06
CA ASP A 96 -6.99 -16.07 10.24
C ASP A 96 -7.93 -15.41 11.24
N GLU A 97 -8.56 -16.22 12.09
CA GLU A 97 -9.32 -15.75 13.24
C GLU A 97 -8.44 -14.94 14.20
N ILE A 98 -8.94 -13.79 14.65
CA ILE A 98 -8.24 -12.95 15.63
C ILE A 98 -8.45 -13.57 17.01
N ALA A 99 -7.45 -14.32 17.50
CA ALA A 99 -7.53 -15.02 18.79
C ALA A 99 -7.81 -14.10 20.00
N ALA A 100 -7.49 -12.81 19.87
CA ALA A 100 -7.74 -11.80 20.89
C ALA A 100 -9.17 -11.23 20.86
N CYS A 101 -10.04 -11.66 19.93
CA CYS A 101 -11.42 -11.21 19.88
C CYS A 101 -12.16 -11.56 21.18
N PRO A 102 -13.02 -10.64 21.67
CA PRO A 102 -13.85 -10.92 22.82
C PRO A 102 -14.88 -12.00 22.47
N LYS A 103 -15.18 -12.86 23.43
CA LYS A 103 -16.18 -13.92 23.30
C LYS A 103 -17.56 -13.45 23.72
N THR A 104 -17.65 -12.37 24.49
CA THR A 104 -18.91 -11.81 24.99
C THR A 104 -18.91 -10.28 24.97
N LEU A 105 -20.10 -9.68 25.10
CA LEU A 105 -20.24 -8.23 25.22
C LEU A 105 -19.59 -7.68 26.51
N GLU A 106 -19.62 -8.45 27.60
CA GLU A 106 -18.94 -8.08 28.85
C GLU A 106 -17.41 -8.05 28.69
N GLU A 107 -16.84 -9.05 28.02
CA GLU A 107 -15.40 -9.07 27.72
C GLU A 107 -14.99 -7.89 26.83
N LEU A 108 -15.84 -7.54 25.86
CA LEU A 108 -15.64 -6.38 24.99
C LEU A 108 -15.64 -5.06 25.79
N ASP A 109 -16.57 -4.88 26.73
CA ASP A 109 -16.68 -3.65 27.51
C ASP A 109 -15.50 -3.48 28.49
N ASN A 110 -15.00 -4.59 29.06
CA ASN A 110 -13.89 -4.59 30.02
C ASN A 110 -12.49 -4.74 29.40
N MET A 111 -12.39 -4.79 28.07
CA MET A 111 -11.13 -5.07 27.39
C MET A 111 -10.09 -3.96 27.60
N ALA A 112 -8.83 -4.33 27.82
CA ALA A 112 -7.72 -3.38 27.92
C ALA A 112 -7.47 -2.67 26.58
N ALA A 113 -7.15 -1.37 26.62
CA ALA A 113 -6.91 -0.54 25.44
C ALA A 113 -5.88 -1.15 24.46
N ALA A 114 -4.82 -1.77 24.98
CA ALA A 114 -3.80 -2.42 24.14
C ALA A 114 -4.34 -3.59 23.31
N HIS A 115 -5.30 -4.35 23.85
CA HIS A 115 -5.96 -5.43 23.11
C HIS A 115 -6.91 -4.87 22.06
N VAL A 116 -7.66 -3.81 22.39
CA VAL A 116 -8.51 -3.09 21.43
C VAL A 116 -7.67 -2.63 20.22
N ASP A 117 -6.53 -1.99 20.47
CA ASP A 117 -5.63 -1.51 19.42
C ASP A 117 -5.07 -2.67 18.58
N GLY A 118 -4.73 -3.79 19.21
CA GLY A 118 -4.24 -4.99 18.54
C GLY A 118 -5.28 -5.59 17.58
N ILE A 119 -6.54 -5.62 17.98
CA ILE A 119 -7.64 -6.10 17.12
C ILE A 119 -7.88 -5.10 15.98
N LEU A 120 -7.99 -3.80 16.29
CA LEU A 120 -8.22 -2.76 15.26
C LEU A 120 -7.14 -2.77 14.17
N ARG A 121 -5.86 -2.94 14.53
CA ARG A 121 -4.77 -3.07 13.54
C ARG A 121 -4.96 -4.28 12.63
N GLN A 122 -5.33 -5.43 13.18
CA GLN A 122 -5.58 -6.65 12.40
C GLN A 122 -6.78 -6.52 11.47
N LEU A 123 -7.76 -5.70 11.84
CA LEU A 123 -8.90 -5.33 10.97
C LEU A 123 -8.54 -4.26 9.93
N GLY A 124 -7.37 -3.63 10.04
CA GLY A 124 -6.95 -2.52 9.18
C GLY A 124 -7.63 -1.20 9.52
N SER A 125 -8.22 -1.10 10.73
CA SER A 125 -8.92 0.08 11.22
C SER A 125 -7.96 1.00 11.98
N SER A 126 -8.27 2.29 12.01
CA SER A 126 -7.44 3.28 12.72
C SER A 126 -7.41 2.99 14.24
N THR A 127 -6.26 3.23 14.87
CA THR A 127 -6.08 3.26 16.34
C THR A 127 -5.84 4.67 16.86
N GLU A 128 -6.25 5.69 16.11
CA GLU A 128 -6.22 7.09 16.56
C GLU A 128 -7.48 7.43 17.37
N GLY A 129 -7.36 8.45 18.22
CA GLY A 129 -8.38 8.88 19.17
C GLY A 129 -8.04 8.48 20.60
N ASP A 130 -8.90 8.85 21.56
CA ASP A 130 -8.76 8.40 22.94
C ASP A 130 -9.22 6.93 23.10
N GLU A 131 -9.16 6.40 24.32
CA GLU A 131 -9.54 5.01 24.56
C GLU A 131 -11.03 4.74 24.26
N GLU A 132 -11.91 5.70 24.53
CA GLU A 132 -13.34 5.55 24.29
C GLU A 132 -13.64 5.51 22.79
N ASP A 133 -12.99 6.37 22.00
CA ASP A 133 -13.09 6.39 20.54
C ASP A 133 -12.69 5.03 19.93
N ARG A 134 -11.55 4.48 20.37
CA ARG A 134 -11.03 3.20 19.87
C ARG A 134 -11.93 2.05 20.30
N ARG A 135 -12.42 2.05 21.54
CA ARG A 135 -13.39 1.07 22.03
C ARG A 135 -14.68 1.12 21.22
N ARG A 136 -15.24 2.32 21.01
CA ARG A 136 -16.43 2.53 20.17
C ARG A 136 -16.21 2.04 18.74
N ARG A 137 -15.03 2.27 18.16
CA ARG A 137 -14.67 1.74 16.84
C ARG A 137 -14.68 0.22 16.84
N LEU A 138 -14.17 -0.44 17.87
CA LEU A 138 -14.23 -1.90 17.97
C LEU A 138 -15.67 -2.43 18.09
N PHE A 139 -16.55 -1.75 18.85
CA PHE A 139 -17.98 -2.08 18.86
C PHE A 139 -18.59 -2.06 17.45
N LEU A 140 -18.27 -1.02 16.66
CA LEU A 140 -18.74 -0.89 15.29
C LEU A 140 -18.18 -1.98 14.37
N GLU A 141 -16.89 -2.29 14.47
CA GLU A 141 -16.25 -3.36 13.68
C GLU A 141 -16.81 -4.75 14.02
N LEU A 142 -17.23 -4.96 15.26
CA LEU A 142 -17.92 -6.19 15.68
C LEU A 142 -19.40 -6.20 15.28
N GLY A 143 -19.96 -5.09 14.78
CA GLY A 143 -21.38 -5.00 14.42
C GLY A 143 -22.31 -4.86 15.62
N VAL A 144 -21.77 -4.55 16.80
CA VAL A 144 -22.54 -4.45 18.04
C VAL A 144 -22.96 -3.01 18.29
N ALA A 145 -24.26 -2.79 18.49
CA ALA A 145 -24.75 -1.52 19.00
C ALA A 145 -24.51 -1.44 20.52
N LYS A 146 -23.69 -0.48 20.98
CA LYS A 146 -23.64 -0.14 22.41
C LYS A 146 -25.01 0.42 22.80
N ARG A 147 -25.85 -0.37 23.48
CA ARG A 147 -27.14 0.13 23.97
C ARG A 147 -26.86 1.10 25.11
N ALA A 148 -27.44 2.31 25.02
CA ALA A 148 -27.57 3.18 26.16
C ALA A 148 -28.44 2.46 27.21
N VAL A 149 -27.89 2.30 28.42
CA VAL A 149 -28.67 1.94 29.62
C VAL A 149 -29.27 3.22 30.17
#